data_AF-A0A7C4N2H4-F1
#
_entry.id   AF-A0A7C4N2H4-F1
#
_cell.length_a   1.000
_cell.length_b   1.000
_cell.length_c   1.000
_cell.angle_alpha   90.00
_cell.angle_beta   90.00
_cell.angle_gamma   90.00
#
_symmetry.space_group_name_H-M   'P 1'
#
loop_
_entity.id
_entity.type
_entity.pdbx_description
1 polymer ?
#
loop_
_entity_poly.entity_id
_entity_poly.type
_entity_poly.pdbx_seq_one_letter_code
_entity_poly.pdbx_strand_id
1 'polypeptide(L)'
;MADSMKRRELLRLSVRWPLVIKTDTGQAHGETRNITGEGMFLYCSERLLEGVVYLVTLKVPEKRVEVAGKVTWSNLDNFTPLNFNPAMGFYFIRIDDDKDRQSLRQAIIAHCENLLSQRREGKRPSDSTFSVEEQARALLEGIETHSELTRN
;
A
#
# COMPACT_ATOMS: atom_id res chain seq x y z
N MET A 1 -2.01 -23.05 9.25
CA MET A 1 -3.04 -22.17 8.66
C MET A 1 -3.20 -20.82 9.39
N ALA A 2 -2.66 -20.62 10.60
CA ALA A 2 -2.75 -19.35 11.34
C ALA A 2 -1.65 -18.31 10.99
N ASP A 3 -0.59 -18.73 10.30
CA ASP A 3 0.58 -17.89 10.03
C ASP A 3 0.42 -16.94 8.82
N SER A 4 -0.60 -17.17 7.99
CA SER A 4 -0.95 -16.27 6.88
C SER A 4 -1.78 -15.06 7.32
N MET A 5 -2.46 -15.14 8.48
CA MET A 5 -3.22 -14.03 9.04
C MET A 5 -2.29 -13.00 9.70
N LYS A 6 -1.26 -13.44 10.44
CA LYS A 6 -0.27 -12.54 11.05
C LYS A 6 0.63 -11.84 10.04
N ARG A 7 1.01 -12.50 8.93
CA ARG A 7 1.70 -11.85 7.81
C ARG A 7 0.83 -10.82 7.08
N ARG A 8 -0.50 -10.99 7.07
CA ARG A 8 -1.44 -10.03 6.44
C ARG A 8 -1.71 -8.78 7.30
N GLU A 9 -1.26 -8.78 8.55
CA GLU A 9 -1.15 -7.61 9.42
C GLU A 9 0.15 -6.82 9.18
N LEU A 10 0.90 -7.09 8.10
CA LEU A 10 1.84 -6.11 7.55
C LEU A 10 1.05 -4.81 7.30
N LEU A 11 1.31 -3.81 8.15
CA LEU A 11 0.50 -2.60 8.32
C LEU A 11 0.05 -2.02 6.98
N ARG A 12 -1.25 -2.19 6.71
CA ARG A 12 -1.94 -1.53 5.60
C ARG A 12 -2.07 -0.06 5.94
N LEU A 13 -1.12 0.72 5.47
CA LEU A 13 -1.10 2.15 5.67
C LEU A 13 -2.27 2.77 4.88
N SER A 14 -3.21 3.41 5.57
CA SER A 14 -4.36 4.06 4.94
C SER A 14 -3.92 5.41 4.34
N VAL A 15 -3.55 5.40 3.06
CA VAL A 15 -3.13 6.59 2.30
C VAL A 15 -3.88 6.70 0.99
N ARG A 16 -4.12 7.94 0.56
CA ARG A 16 -4.73 8.30 -0.73
C ARG A 16 -3.70 8.94 -1.63
N TRP A 17 -2.92 8.11 -2.30
CA TRP A 17 -1.94 8.54 -3.30
C TRP A 17 -2.53 8.34 -4.69
N PRO A 18 -2.55 9.39 -5.53
CA PRO A 18 -2.97 9.26 -6.91
C PRO A 18 -2.08 8.27 -7.66
N LEU A 19 -2.69 7.51 -8.57
CA LEU A 19 -1.97 6.57 -9.41
C LEU A 19 -2.51 6.57 -10.84
N VAL A 20 -1.66 6.13 -11.76
CA VAL A 20 -1.98 5.91 -13.17
C VAL A 20 -1.59 4.48 -13.53
N ILE A 21 -2.48 3.76 -14.19
CA ILE A 21 -2.30 2.36 -14.60
C ILE A 21 -2.24 2.35 -16.12
N LYS A 22 -1.17 1.80 -16.70
CA LYS A 22 -1.07 1.61 -18.15
C LYS A 22 -1.88 0.37 -18.54
N THR A 23 -2.91 0.56 -19.35
CA THR A 23 -3.75 -0.50 -19.95
C THR A 23 -3.46 -0.61 -21.44
N ASP A 24 -3.98 -1.64 -22.09
CA ASP A 24 -3.92 -1.82 -23.55
C ASP A 24 -4.74 -0.76 -24.30
N THR A 25 -5.83 -0.30 -23.70
CA THR A 25 -6.74 0.74 -24.21
C THR A 25 -6.27 2.16 -23.89
N GLY A 26 -5.30 2.34 -22.98
CA GLY A 26 -4.76 3.65 -22.64
C GLY A 26 -4.23 3.76 -21.21
N GLN A 27 -4.77 4.72 -20.45
CA GLN A 27 -4.38 4.97 -19.07
C GLN A 27 -5.60 5.05 -18.17
N ALA A 28 -5.59 4.24 -17.11
CA ALA A 28 -6.59 4.29 -16.06
C ALA A 28 -6.10 5.16 -14.91
N HIS A 29 -6.96 6.05 -14.41
CA HIS A 29 -6.68 6.85 -13.22
C HIS A 29 -7.29 6.21 -11.98
N GLY A 30 -6.59 6.35 -10.85
CA GLY A 30 -7.06 5.84 -9.58
C GLY A 30 -6.38 6.49 -8.38
N GLU A 31 -6.70 5.99 -7.21
CA GLU A 31 -6.05 6.36 -5.97
C GLU A 31 -5.93 5.16 -5.03
N THR A 32 -4.87 5.12 -4.24
CA THR A 32 -4.74 4.11 -3.18
C THR A 32 -5.78 4.34 -2.08
N ARG A 33 -6.11 3.26 -1.40
CA ARG A 33 -6.91 3.22 -0.18
C ARG A 33 -6.12 2.65 0.99
N ASN A 34 -5.28 1.66 0.69
CA ASN A 34 -4.19 1.30 1.57
C ASN A 34 -3.00 0.80 0.76
N ILE A 35 -1.83 0.83 1.37
CA ILE A 35 -0.59 0.34 0.78
C ILE A 35 0.24 -0.42 1.81
N THR A 36 0.98 -1.41 1.34
CA THR A 36 2.02 -2.13 2.07
C THR A 36 3.29 -2.17 1.23
N GLY A 37 4.38 -2.75 1.74
CA GLY A 37 5.57 -3.00 0.93
C GLY A 37 5.37 -4.03 -0.19
N GLU A 38 4.29 -4.82 -0.14
CA GLU A 38 4.03 -5.92 -1.08
C GLU A 38 2.83 -5.68 -2.00
N GLY A 39 1.97 -4.71 -1.70
CA GLY A 39 0.80 -4.46 -2.53
C GLY A 39 0.03 -3.23 -2.12
N MET A 40 -1.09 -3.00 -2.80
CA MET A 40 -1.99 -1.89 -2.52
C MET A 40 -3.44 -2.27 -2.78
N PHE A 41 -4.33 -1.64 -2.02
CA PHE A 41 -5.74 -1.58 -2.34
C PHE A 41 -6.02 -0.22 -2.97
N LEU A 42 -6.75 -0.18 -4.08
CA LEU A 42 -6.99 1.04 -4.83
C LEU A 42 -8.43 1.14 -5.34
N TYR A 43 -8.85 2.35 -5.62
CA TYR A 43 -10.05 2.63 -6.42
C TYR A 43 -9.63 3.10 -7.80
N CYS A 44 -10.28 2.56 -8.82
CA CYS A 44 -10.15 2.97 -10.21
C CYS A 44 -11.45 2.62 -10.94
N SER A 45 -11.87 3.49 -11.84
CA SER A 45 -13.15 3.35 -12.57
C SER A 45 -13.03 2.47 -13.81
N GLU A 46 -11.82 2.11 -14.22
CA GLU A 46 -11.59 1.24 -15.37
C GLU A 46 -11.58 -0.23 -14.95
N ARG A 47 -12.11 -1.08 -15.83
CA ARG A 47 -12.18 -2.52 -15.60
C ARG A 47 -10.83 -3.16 -15.87
N LEU A 48 -10.09 -3.46 -14.80
CA LEU A 48 -8.85 -4.22 -14.89
C LEU A 48 -9.14 -5.71 -14.74
N LEU A 49 -8.54 -6.52 -15.60
CA LEU A 49 -8.67 -7.97 -15.57
C LEU A 49 -7.86 -8.57 -14.42
N GLU A 50 -8.53 -9.41 -13.61
CA GLU A 50 -7.86 -10.24 -12.60
C GLU A 50 -6.81 -11.13 -13.25
N GLY A 51 -5.69 -11.33 -12.56
CA GLY A 51 -4.62 -12.18 -13.07
C GLY A 51 -3.62 -11.48 -13.98
N VAL A 52 -3.97 -10.34 -14.55
CA VAL A 52 -3.13 -9.57 -15.50
C VAL A 52 -2.19 -8.64 -14.77
N VAL A 53 -0.98 -8.48 -15.33
CA VAL A 53 0.06 -7.58 -14.83
C VAL A 53 -0.08 -6.21 -15.49
N TYR A 54 -0.12 -5.15 -14.70
CA TYR A 54 -0.12 -3.78 -15.18
C TYR A 54 1.08 -3.01 -14.62
N LEU A 55 1.54 -2.03 -15.40
CA LEU A 55 2.47 -1.01 -14.94
C LEU A 55 1.67 0.12 -14.29
N VAL A 56 2.04 0.45 -13.05
CA VAL A 56 1.38 1.45 -12.22
C VAL A 56 2.40 2.51 -11.84
N THR A 57 2.08 3.77 -12.13
CA THR A 57 2.83 4.92 -11.65
C THR A 57 2.11 5.53 -10.45
N LEU A 58 2.72 5.45 -9.28
CA LEU A 58 2.22 5.96 -8.02
C LEU A 58 2.82 7.35 -7.74
N LYS A 59 1.97 8.32 -7.40
CA LYS A 59 2.41 9.66 -6.97
C LYS A 59 2.48 9.70 -5.44
N VAL A 60 3.63 9.28 -4.91
CA VAL A 60 3.96 9.40 -3.49
C VAL A 60 4.34 10.86 -3.15
N PRO A 61 4.46 11.25 -1.87
CA PRO A 61 4.95 12.58 -1.52
C PRO A 61 6.30 12.86 -2.20
N GLU A 62 6.37 14.02 -2.87
CA GLU A 62 7.59 14.56 -3.52
C GLU A 62 8.19 13.74 -4.67
N LYS A 63 7.68 12.55 -4.96
CA LYS A 63 8.25 11.63 -5.97
C LYS A 63 7.18 10.86 -6.74
N ARG A 64 7.61 10.19 -7.80
CA ARG A 64 6.83 9.16 -8.50
C ARG A 64 7.57 7.84 -8.38
N VAL A 65 6.81 6.76 -8.27
CA VAL A 65 7.31 5.39 -8.15
C VAL A 65 6.62 4.56 -9.22
N GLU A 66 7.37 3.84 -10.04
CA GLU A 66 6.83 2.86 -10.97
C GLU A 66 6.87 1.45 -10.37
N VAL A 67 5.74 0.76 -10.44
CA VAL A 67 5.61 -0.62 -9.96
C VAL A 67 4.90 -1.47 -11.01
N ALA A 68 5.32 -2.72 -11.15
CA ALA A 68 4.59 -3.73 -11.88
C ALA A 68 3.86 -4.63 -10.88
N GLY A 69 2.57 -4.84 -11.08
CA GLY A 69 1.81 -5.72 -10.20
C GLY A 69 0.60 -6.32 -10.89
N LYS A 70 -0.04 -7.24 -10.18
CA LYS A 70 -1.16 -8.02 -10.69
C LYS A 70 -2.42 -7.74 -9.90
N VAL A 71 -3.52 -7.61 -10.62
CA VAL A 71 -4.85 -7.54 -10.02
C VAL A 71 -5.15 -8.91 -9.40
N THR A 72 -5.41 -8.90 -8.11
CA THR A 72 -5.74 -10.12 -7.35
C THR A 72 -7.23 -10.35 -7.21
N TRP A 73 -8.02 -9.27 -7.18
CA TRP A 73 -9.48 -9.29 -7.17
C TRP A 73 -10.03 -7.91 -7.53
N SER A 74 -11.25 -7.85 -8.08
CA SER A 74 -12.04 -6.63 -8.25
C SER A 74 -13.49 -6.84 -7.80
N ASN A 75 -14.16 -5.77 -7.36
CA ASN A 75 -15.61 -5.80 -7.13
C ASN A 75 -16.41 -5.10 -8.26
N LEU A 76 -15.75 -4.68 -9.33
CA LEU A 76 -16.35 -3.82 -10.35
C LEU A 76 -17.54 -4.50 -11.06
N ASP A 77 -17.44 -5.81 -11.27
CA ASP A 77 -18.50 -6.60 -11.92
C ASP A 77 -19.78 -6.72 -11.07
N ASN A 78 -19.66 -6.52 -9.75
CA ASN A 78 -20.76 -6.56 -8.80
C ASN A 78 -21.05 -5.17 -8.21
N PHE A 79 -20.47 -4.12 -8.78
CA PHE A 79 -20.66 -2.74 -8.32
C PHE A 79 -22.08 -2.30 -8.65
N THR A 80 -22.83 -1.91 -7.62
CA THR A 80 -24.08 -1.18 -7.78
C THR A 80 -23.94 0.19 -7.10
N PRO A 81 -24.57 1.25 -7.61
CA PRO A 81 -24.52 2.57 -6.97
C PRO A 81 -24.99 2.59 -5.50
N LEU A 82 -25.69 1.54 -5.05
CA LEU A 82 -26.10 1.33 -3.65
C LEU A 82 -24.99 0.73 -2.76
N ASN A 83 -24.02 0.00 -3.32
CA ASN A 83 -22.99 -0.73 -2.59
C ASN A 83 -21.59 -0.26 -3.00
N PHE A 84 -20.95 0.53 -2.12
CA PHE A 84 -19.52 0.89 -2.05
C PHE A 84 -18.73 1.14 -3.35
N ASN A 85 -18.00 2.25 -3.41
CA ASN A 85 -17.11 2.66 -4.51
C ASN A 85 -16.32 1.51 -5.18
N PRO A 86 -16.12 1.56 -6.51
CA PRO A 86 -15.34 0.57 -7.25
C PRO A 86 -13.95 0.37 -6.65
N ALA A 87 -13.59 -0.89 -6.39
CA ALA A 87 -12.43 -1.25 -5.61
C ALA A 87 -11.69 -2.46 -6.16
N MET A 88 -10.36 -2.41 -6.09
CA MET A 88 -9.47 -3.44 -6.61
C MET A 88 -8.30 -3.69 -5.67
N GLY A 89 -7.97 -4.97 -5.49
CA GLY A 89 -6.77 -5.41 -4.79
C GLY A 89 -5.63 -5.69 -5.74
N PHE A 90 -4.46 -5.11 -5.47
CA PHE A 90 -3.27 -5.23 -6.30
C PHE A 90 -2.10 -5.79 -5.49
N TYR A 91 -1.35 -6.73 -6.05
CA TYR A 91 -0.11 -7.24 -5.46
C TYR A 91 1.08 -6.87 -6.34
N PHE A 92 2.17 -6.40 -5.75
CA PHE A 92 3.39 -6.07 -6.48
C PHE A 92 4.09 -7.35 -6.90
N ILE A 93 4.31 -7.49 -8.20
CA ILE A 93 5.14 -8.56 -8.73
C ILE A 93 6.59 -8.09 -8.78
N ARG A 94 6.80 -6.81 -9.10
CA ARG A 94 8.14 -6.25 -9.24
C ARG A 94 8.11 -4.74 -9.05
N ILE A 95 9.12 -4.22 -8.35
CA ILE A 95 9.47 -2.80 -8.36
C ILE A 95 10.84 -2.76 -9.02
N ASP A 96 10.86 -2.31 -10.27
CA ASP A 96 11.98 -2.51 -11.18
C ASP A 96 13.22 -1.70 -10.81
N ASP A 97 13.03 -0.50 -10.29
CA ASP A 97 14.10 0.39 -9.88
C ASP A 97 14.29 0.34 -8.35
N ASP A 98 15.51 0.07 -7.89
CA ASP A 98 15.85 0.13 -6.47
C ASP A 98 15.56 1.50 -5.85
N LYS A 99 15.70 2.57 -6.63
CA LYS A 99 15.31 3.93 -6.24
C LYS A 99 13.81 4.05 -6.03
N ASP A 100 13.00 3.38 -6.84
CA ASP A 100 11.54 3.39 -6.71
C ASP A 100 11.10 2.56 -5.50
N ARG A 101 11.72 1.40 -5.29
CA ARG A 101 11.54 0.59 -4.08
C ARG A 101 11.89 1.37 -2.82
N GLN A 102 13.03 2.06 -2.83
CA GLN A 102 13.47 2.89 -1.73
C GLN A 102 12.57 4.12 -1.54
N SER A 103 12.12 4.75 -2.61
CA SER A 103 11.24 5.92 -2.54
C SER A 103 9.86 5.55 -1.98
N LEU A 104 9.32 4.39 -2.36
CA LEU A 104 8.08 3.86 -1.78
C LEU A 104 8.26 3.57 -0.29
N ARG A 105 9.35 2.89 0.08
CA ARG A 105 9.66 2.58 1.48
C ARG A 105 9.78 3.85 2.33
N GLN A 106 10.54 4.84 1.85
CA GLN A 106 10.70 6.13 2.52
C GLN A 106 9.37 6.86 2.68
N ALA A 107 8.51 6.86 1.64
CA ALA A 107 7.20 7.47 1.71
C ALA A 107 6.29 6.81 2.76
N ILE A 108 6.34 5.47 2.88
CA ILE A 108 5.61 4.73 3.90
C ILE A 108 6.12 5.08 5.30
N ILE A 109 7.44 5.04 5.52
CA ILE A 109 8.07 5.36 6.82
C ILE A 109 7.73 6.79 7.25
N ALA A 110 7.95 7.78 6.37
CA ALA A 110 7.69 9.19 6.67
C ALA A 110 6.22 9.44 7.04
N HIS A 111 5.28 8.74 6.39
CA HIS A 111 3.87 8.83 6.74
C HIS A 111 3.58 8.22 8.12
N CYS A 112 4.17 7.07 8.44
CA CYS A 112 4.06 6.45 9.76
C CYS A 112 4.64 7.36 10.87
N GLU A 113 5.81 7.94 10.67
CA GLU A 113 6.43 8.89 11.61
C GLU A 113 5.54 10.12 11.84
N ASN A 114 4.91 10.64 10.79
CA ASN A 114 3.97 11.76 10.89
C ASN A 114 2.74 11.37 11.73
N LEU A 115 2.13 10.21 11.47
CA LEU A 115 1.00 9.70 12.25
C LEU A 115 1.36 9.52 13.75
N LEU A 116 2.57 9.04 14.04
CA LEU A 116 3.04 8.90 15.42
C LEU A 116 3.28 10.25 16.09
N SER A 117 3.83 11.22 15.36
CA SER A 117 4.10 12.57 15.85
C SER A 117 2.81 13.31 16.18
N GLN A 118 1.79 13.23 15.32
CA GLN A 118 0.47 13.81 15.58
C GLN A 118 -0.21 13.21 16.82
N ARG A 119 0.00 11.91 17.10
CA ARG A 119 -0.56 11.25 18.29
C ARG A 119 0.13 11.70 19.58
N ARG A 120 1.44 11.93 19.56
CA ARG A 120 2.19 12.42 20.74
C ARG A 120 1.72 13.81 21.17
N GLU A 121 1.35 14.64 20.21
CA GLU A 121 0.83 15.98 20.46
C GLU A 121 -0.67 15.96 20.88
N GLY A 122 -1.39 14.88 20.59
CA GLY A 122 -2.82 14.72 20.87
C GLY A 122 -3.21 14.06 22.20
N LYS A 123 -2.27 13.62 23.06
CA LYS A 123 -2.59 12.83 24.27
C LYS A 123 -2.67 13.69 25.55
N ARG A 124 -3.86 14.20 25.87
CA ARG A 124 -4.32 14.27 27.28
C ARG A 124 -4.89 12.88 27.65
N PRO A 125 -4.63 12.34 28.85
CA PRO A 125 -4.76 10.91 29.09
C PRO A 125 -6.21 10.50 29.38
N SER A 126 -6.72 9.54 28.60
CA SER A 126 -7.64 8.52 29.10
C SER A 126 -7.52 7.28 28.23
N ASP A 127 -7.79 6.14 28.85
CA ASP A 127 -7.15 4.85 28.62
C ASP A 127 -7.40 4.15 27.28
N SER A 128 -6.47 3.24 26.97
CA SER A 128 -6.44 2.21 25.91
C SER A 128 -5.54 2.54 24.70
N THR A 129 -4.23 2.33 24.81
CA THR A 129 -3.31 2.52 23.67
C THR A 129 -2.16 1.52 23.64
N PHE A 130 -2.38 0.27 23.99
CA PHE A 130 -1.33 -0.76 23.88
C PHE A 130 -1.22 -1.42 22.51
N SER A 131 -2.23 -1.33 21.63
CA SER A 131 -2.21 -2.13 20.39
C SER A 131 -1.48 -1.49 19.19
N VAL A 132 -1.45 -0.16 19.08
CA VAL A 132 -1.02 0.51 17.82
C VAL A 132 0.46 0.94 17.85
N GLU A 133 1.03 1.23 19.02
CA GLU A 133 2.46 1.56 19.13
C GLU A 133 3.34 0.33 18.91
N GLU A 134 2.91 -0.84 19.39
CA GLU A 134 3.57 -2.12 19.10
C GLU A 134 3.56 -2.44 17.61
N GLN A 135 2.46 -2.15 16.91
CA GLN A 135 2.37 -2.31 15.45
C GLN A 135 3.35 -1.38 14.71
N ALA A 136 3.45 -0.11 15.11
CA ALA A 136 4.37 0.82 14.47
C ALA A 136 5.86 0.48 14.71
N ARG A 137 6.20 -0.05 15.90
CA ARG A 137 7.56 -0.56 16.18
C ARG A 137 7.89 -1.81 15.37
N ALA A 138 6.96 -2.75 15.29
CA ALA A 138 7.13 -3.95 14.47
C ALA A 138 7.35 -3.64 12.98
N LEU A 139 6.74 -2.55 12.46
CA LEU A 139 6.95 -2.11 11.08
C LEU A 139 8.37 -1.60 10.82
N LEU A 140 8.96 -0.88 11.78
CA LEU A 140 10.31 -0.35 11.66
C LEU A 140 11.35 -1.47 11.82
N GLU A 141 11.15 -2.41 12.73
CA GLU A 141 12.05 -3.55 12.95
C GLU A 141 12.06 -4.55 11.77
N GLY A 142 10.89 -4.82 11.16
CA GLY A 142 10.80 -5.68 9.96
C GLY A 142 11.44 -5.06 8.71
N ILE A 143 11.62 -3.75 8.71
CA ILE A 143 12.33 -3.01 7.67
C ILE A 143 13.85 -3.19 7.81
N GLU A 144 14.41 -3.27 9.01
CA GLU A 144 15.86 -3.42 9.17
C GLU A 144 16.33 -4.85 8.83
N THR A 145 15.56 -5.87 9.21
CA THR A 145 15.94 -7.30 9.07
C THR A 145 16.04 -7.81 7.63
N HIS A 146 15.34 -7.20 6.68
CA HIS A 146 15.42 -7.59 5.26
C HIS A 146 16.60 -6.95 4.50
N SER A 147 17.37 -6.06 5.13
CA SER A 147 18.56 -5.46 4.52
C SER A 147 19.84 -6.31 4.68
N GLU A 148 19.84 -7.28 5.61
CA GLU A 148 21.01 -8.12 5.90
C GLU A 148 21.01 -9.49 5.19
N LEU A 149 19.91 -9.87 4.52
CA LEU A 149 19.77 -11.20 3.89
C LEU A 149 20.14 -11.26 2.39
N THR A 150 20.65 -10.19 1.79
CA THR A 150 21.18 -10.20 0.40
C THR A 150 22.69 -9.95 0.33
N ARG A 151 23.44 -10.50 1.27
CA ARG A 151 24.90 -10.59 1.19
C ARG A 151 25.37 -12.00 1.55
N ASN A 152 25.16 -12.93 0.62
CA ASN A 152 25.97 -14.13 0.41
C ASN A 152 25.74 -14.65 -1.01
#